data_AF-A0A349YIT4-F1
#
_entry.id   AF-A0A349YIT4-F1
#
_cell.length_a   1.000
_cell.length_b   1.000
_cell.length_c   1.000
_cell.angle_alpha   90.00
_cell.angle_beta   90.00
_cell.angle_gamma   90.00
#
_symmetry.space_group_name_H-M   'P 1'
#
loop_
_entity.id
_entity.type
_entity.pdbx_description
1 polymer ?
#
loop_
_entity_poly.entity_id
_entity_poly.type
_entity_poly.pdbx_seq_one_letter_code
_entity_poly.pdbx_strand_id
1 'polypeptide(L)'
;MYRILLMACGNPDHKENPYDNMVNGIEVPKLWRTCESIKECQEVAMKHIEVHDLGSGNWKGGAVYNEYDNQIGYVSYNGRYWEKGSKYYIER
;
A
#
# COMPACT_ATOMS: atom_id res chain seq x y z
N MET A 1 10.48 -9.45 -12.14
CA MET A 1 9.04 -9.10 -12.03
C MET A 1 8.65 -9.01 -10.55
N TYR A 2 7.77 -8.09 -10.22
CA TYR A 2 7.26 -7.84 -8.87
C TYR A 2 5.74 -7.74 -8.87
N ARG A 3 5.14 -7.89 -7.69
CA ARG A 3 3.72 -7.62 -7.46
C ARG A 3 3.55 -6.73 -6.25
N ILE A 4 2.67 -5.76 -6.34
CA ILE A 4 2.28 -4.90 -5.22
C ILE A 4 0.81 -5.10 -4.87
N LEU A 5 0.55 -5.17 -3.56
CA LEU A 5 -0.80 -5.15 -3.01
C LEU A 5 -1.20 -3.71 -2.66
N LEU A 6 -2.29 -3.23 -3.26
CA LEU A 6 -2.89 -1.93 -3.01
C LEU A 6 -4.18 -2.13 -2.22
N MET A 7 -4.32 -1.44 -1.10
CA MET A 7 -5.53 -1.46 -0.29
C MET A 7 -5.55 -0.28 0.68
N ALA A 8 -6.76 0.09 1.09
CA ALA A 8 -6.98 1.08 2.13
C ALA A 8 -7.74 0.47 3.32
N CYS A 9 -7.84 1.25 4.39
CA CYS A 9 -8.78 1.04 5.48
C CYS A 9 -9.42 2.37 5.90
N GLY A 10 -10.52 2.29 6.64
CA GLY A 10 -11.05 3.46 7.34
C GLY A 10 -10.06 3.99 8.39
N ASN A 11 -10.03 5.30 8.56
CA ASN A 11 -9.30 6.00 9.60
C ASN A 11 -10.23 6.37 10.77
N PRO A 12 -10.04 5.81 11.99
CA PRO A 12 -10.83 6.15 13.17
C PRO A 12 -10.85 7.64 13.53
N ASP A 13 -9.78 8.38 13.21
CA ASP A 13 -9.70 9.83 13.42
C ASP A 13 -10.76 10.59 12.60
N HIS A 14 -11.23 9.97 11.51
CA HIS A 14 -12.28 10.47 10.62
C HIS A 14 -13.65 9.81 10.90
N LYS A 15 -13.77 9.04 12.00
CA LYS A 15 -14.95 8.23 12.36
C LYS A 15 -15.29 7.14 11.33
N GLU A 16 -14.29 6.69 10.58
CA GLU A 16 -14.40 5.56 9.66
C GLU A 16 -14.09 4.25 10.40
N ASN A 17 -14.50 3.12 9.83
CA ASN A 17 -14.27 1.81 10.43
C ASN A 17 -12.91 1.24 9.96
N PRO A 18 -11.94 1.00 10.87
CA PRO A 18 -10.60 0.54 10.48
C PRO A 18 -10.55 -0.91 9.97
N TYR A 19 -11.65 -1.65 10.07
CA TYR A 19 -11.75 -3.04 9.63
C TYR A 19 -12.38 -3.21 8.25
N ASP A 20 -12.88 -2.13 7.64
CA ASP A 20 -13.34 -2.13 6.25
C ASP A 20 -12.39 -1.32 5.34
N ASN A 21 -12.77 -1.19 4.08
CA ASN A 21 -12.06 -0.48 3.03
C ASN A 21 -12.79 0.80 2.58
N MET A 22 -13.62 1.37 3.46
CA MET A 22 -14.37 2.60 3.18
C MET A 22 -13.52 3.82 3.58
N VAL A 23 -13.30 4.73 2.63
CA VAL A 23 -12.60 6.00 2.85
C VAL A 23 -13.48 7.12 2.31
N ASN A 24 -13.83 8.08 3.15
CA ASN A 24 -14.77 9.16 2.86
C ASN A 24 -16.13 8.66 2.30
N GLY A 25 -16.59 7.50 2.78
CA GLY A 25 -17.83 6.86 2.31
C GLY A 25 -17.74 6.21 0.93
N ILE A 26 -16.54 6.12 0.34
CA ILE A 26 -16.27 5.47 -0.93
C ILE A 26 -15.50 4.18 -0.67
N GLU A 27 -15.91 3.10 -1.32
CA GLU A 27 -15.17 1.84 -1.27
C GLU A 27 -13.87 1.92 -2.06
N VAL A 28 -12.75 1.61 -1.42
CA VAL A 28 -11.44 1.51 -2.07
C VAL A 28 -11.11 0.03 -2.31
N PRO A 29 -11.03 -0.44 -3.57
CA PRO A 29 -10.86 -1.86 -3.84
C PRO A 29 -9.45 -2.36 -3.50
N LYS A 30 -9.38 -3.58 -2.97
CA LYS A 30 -8.12 -4.33 -2.85
C LYS A 30 -7.65 -4.76 -4.25
N LEU A 31 -6.46 -4.35 -4.65
CA LEU A 31 -5.92 -4.61 -5.99
C LEU A 31 -4.51 -5.19 -5.94
N TRP A 32 -4.23 -6.11 -6.85
CA TRP A 32 -2.87 -6.54 -7.18
C TRP A 32 -2.43 -5.89 -8.49
N ARG A 33 -1.18 -5.42 -8.53
CA ARG A 33 -0.55 -4.92 -9.75
C ARG A 33 0.81 -5.59 -9.95
N THR A 34 1.08 -5.97 -11.19
CA THR A 34 2.40 -6.43 -11.61
C THR A 34 3.25 -5.22 -11.98
N CYS A 35 4.52 -5.26 -11.62
CA CYS A 35 5.51 -4.21 -11.92
C CYS A 35 6.83 -4.86 -12.36
N GLU A 36 7.56 -4.20 -13.24
CA GLU A 36 8.87 -4.63 -13.72
C GLU A 36 9.99 -4.21 -12.76
N SER A 37 9.75 -3.20 -11.91
CA SER A 37 10.73 -2.69 -10.95
C SER A 37 10.11 -2.23 -9.62
N ILE A 38 10.96 -2.06 -8.60
CA ILE A 38 10.57 -1.42 -7.33
C ILE A 38 10.13 0.02 -7.54
N LYS A 39 10.79 0.75 -8.45
CA LYS A 39 10.42 2.13 -8.78
C LYS A 39 8.99 2.20 -9.33
N GLU A 40 8.62 1.28 -10.22
CA GLU A 40 7.26 1.21 -10.73
C GLU A 40 6.25 0.81 -9.62
N CYS A 41 6.63 -0.07 -8.69
CA CYS A 41 5.79 -0.36 -7.51
C CYS A 41 5.51 0.93 -6.70
N GLN A 42 6.51 1.78 -6.53
CA GLN A 42 6.36 3.07 -5.83
C GLN A 42 5.42 4.01 -6.61
N GLU A 43 5.61 4.14 -7.92
CA GLU A 43 4.76 4.98 -8.79
C GLU A 43 3.30 4.50 -8.76
N VAL A 44 3.07 3.20 -8.84
CA VAL A 44 1.73 2.58 -8.75
C VAL A 44 1.09 2.82 -7.39
N ALA A 45 1.85 2.69 -6.30
CA ALA A 45 1.35 2.98 -4.95
C ALA A 45 0.95 4.46 -4.81
N MET A 46 1.82 5.38 -5.23
CA MET A 46 1.56 6.82 -5.15
C MET A 46 0.34 7.22 -5.99
N LYS A 47 0.21 6.68 -7.20
CA LYS A 47 -0.97 6.92 -8.04
C LYS A 47 -2.26 6.40 -7.39
N HIS A 48 -2.21 5.23 -6.74
CA HIS A 48 -3.39 4.70 -6.04
C HIS A 48 -3.77 5.57 -4.83
N ILE A 49 -2.79 6.01 -4.04
CA ILE A 49 -3.00 6.95 -2.94
C ILE A 49 -3.66 8.24 -3.43
N GLU A 50 -3.16 8.81 -4.53
CA GLU A 50 -3.69 10.05 -5.12
C GLU A 50 -5.11 9.88 -5.67
N VAL A 51 -5.36 8.82 -6.46
CA VAL A 51 -6.67 8.57 -7.09
C VAL A 51 -7.79 8.35 -6.06
N HIS A 52 -7.45 7.83 -4.88
CA HIS A 52 -8.40 7.56 -3.81
C HIS A 52 -8.33 8.55 -2.66
N ASP A 53 -7.54 9.62 -2.77
CA ASP A 53 -7.34 10.65 -1.73
C ASP A 53 -7.04 10.04 -0.35
N LEU A 54 -6.14 9.04 -0.31
CA LEU A 54 -5.85 8.31 0.92
C LEU A 54 -4.98 9.14 1.86
N GLY A 55 -5.36 9.24 3.14
CA GLY A 55 -4.46 9.69 4.19
C GLY A 55 -3.46 8.60 4.61
N SER A 56 -2.43 8.98 5.37
CA SER A 56 -1.47 8.02 5.94
C SER A 56 -2.13 6.97 6.83
N GLY A 57 -3.18 7.36 7.57
CA GLY A 57 -4.00 6.47 8.39
C GLY A 57 -4.94 5.56 7.59
N ASN A 58 -5.20 5.89 6.32
CA ASN A 58 -5.98 5.06 5.41
C ASN A 58 -5.10 4.06 4.63
N TRP A 59 -3.79 4.31 4.49
CA TRP A 59 -2.90 3.50 3.67
C TRP A 59 -2.51 2.17 4.34
N LYS A 60 -3.19 1.09 3.96
CA LYS A 60 -2.94 -0.28 4.44
C LYS A 60 -2.19 -1.15 3.43
N GLY A 61 -2.03 -0.67 2.19
CA GLY A 61 -1.33 -1.37 1.12
C GLY A 61 0.18 -1.22 1.16
N GLY A 62 0.78 -1.45 -0.01
CA GLY A 62 2.20 -1.21 -0.29
C GLY A 62 3.07 -2.45 -0.19
N ALA A 63 2.56 -3.59 0.27
CA ALA A 63 3.35 -4.82 0.34
C ALA A 63 3.83 -5.25 -1.06
N VAL A 64 5.14 -5.45 -1.20
CA VAL A 64 5.79 -5.82 -2.46
C VAL A 64 6.31 -7.26 -2.37
N TYR A 65 5.98 -8.04 -3.39
CA TYR A 65 6.30 -9.45 -3.53
C TYR A 65 7.18 -9.67 -4.76
N ASN A 66 8.11 -10.62 -4.66
CA ASN A 66 8.88 -11.08 -5.81
C ASN A 66 8.12 -12.14 -6.63
N GLU A 67 8.74 -12.65 -7.69
CA GLU A 67 8.17 -13.68 -8.58
C GLU A 67 7.90 -15.04 -7.90
N TYR A 68 8.47 -15.28 -6.72
CA TYR A 68 8.26 -16.49 -5.91
C TYR A 68 7.21 -16.28 -4.80
N ASP A 69 6.38 -15.24 -4.90
CA ASP A 69 5.38 -14.84 -3.89
C ASP A 69 5.96 -14.57 -2.49
N ASN A 70 7.25 -14.27 -2.39
CA ASN A 70 7.85 -13.83 -1.13
C ASN A 70 7.72 -12.30 -0.99
N GLN A 71 7.20 -11.84 0.16
CA GLN A 71 7.22 -10.42 0.48
C GLN A 71 8.66 -9.96 0.73
N ILE A 72 9.13 -8.99 -0.06
CA ILE A 72 10.49 -8.47 -0.03
C ILE A 72 10.58 -7.05 0.55
N GLY A 73 9.44 -6.40 0.78
CA GLY A 73 9.39 -5.07 1.36
C GLY A 73 7.99 -4.45 1.31
N TYR A 74 7.90 -3.15 1.57
CA TYR A 74 6.69 -2.37 1.33
C TYR A 74 6.96 -0.92 0.94
N VAL A 75 6.00 -0.31 0.24
CA VAL A 75 5.96 1.13 -0.03
C VAL A 75 5.12 1.82 1.04
N SER A 76 5.71 2.78 1.78
CA SER A 76 4.96 3.60 2.73
C SER A 76 4.19 4.71 2.03
N TYR A 77 3.26 5.34 2.77
CA TYR A 77 2.44 6.45 2.29
C TYR A 77 3.23 7.58 1.60
N ASN A 78 4.43 7.89 2.09
CA ASN A 78 5.32 8.90 1.48
C ASN A 78 6.09 8.42 0.23
N GLY A 79 5.76 7.25 -0.30
CA GLY A 79 6.37 6.67 -1.50
C GLY A 79 7.71 5.98 -1.30
N ARG A 80 8.28 5.95 -0.08
CA ARG A 80 9.54 5.25 0.18
C ARG A 80 9.34 3.74 0.21
N TYR A 81 10.26 3.01 -0.42
CA TYR A 81 10.36 1.57 -0.30
C TYR A 81 11.22 1.18 0.90
N TRP A 82 10.74 0.21 1.68
CA TRP A 82 11.44 -0.36 2.82
C TRP A 82 11.66 -1.85 2.56
N GLU A 83 12.92 -2.23 2.37
CA GLU A 83 13.31 -3.61 2.14
C GLU A 83 13.18 -4.43 3.43
N LYS A 84 12.64 -5.65 3.33
CA LYS A 84 12.52 -6.58 4.44
C LYS A 84 13.89 -6.88 5.04
N GLY A 85 14.01 -6.74 6.36
CA GLY A 85 15.28 -6.91 7.08
C GLY A 85 16.14 -5.65 7.17
N SER A 86 15.77 -4.55 6.50
CA SER A 86 16.42 -3.26 6.73
C SER A 86 16.05 -2.69 8.11
N LYS A 87 16.93 -1.83 8.67
CA LYS A 87 16.73 -1.21 10.01
C LYS A 87 15.44 -0.39 10.16
N TYR A 88 14.80 -0.02 9.06
CA TYR A 88 13.60 0.81 9.03
C TYR A 88 12.36 0.03 8.54
N TYR A 89 12.50 -1.26 8.27
CA TYR A 89 11.37 -2.12 7.95
C TYR A 89 10.56 -2.39 9.20
N ILE A 90 9.25 -2.17 9.11
CA ILE A 90 8.29 -2.54 10.13
C ILE A 90 7.43 -3.66 9.56
N GLU A 91 7.29 -4.75 10.31
CA GLU A 91 6.37 -5.82 9.94
C GLU A 91 4.93 -5.30 10.01
N ARG A 92 4.18 -5.49 8.92
CA ARG A 92 2.81 -4.95 8.71
C ARG A 92 1.79 -6.06 8.71
#